data_AF-A0A1G1YWE8-F1
#
_entry.id   AF-A0A1G1YWE8-F1
#
_cell.length_a   1.000
_cell.length_b   1.000
_cell.length_c   1.000
_cell.angle_alpha   90.00
_cell.angle_beta   90.00
_cell.angle_gamma   90.00
#
_symmetry.space_group_name_H-M   'P 1'
#
loop_
_entity.id
_entity.type
_entity.pdbx_description
1 polymer ?
#
loop_
_entity_poly.entity_id
_entity_poly.type
_entity_poly.pdbx_seq_one_letter_code
_entity_poly.pdbx_strand_id
1 'polypeptide(L)' 'MLLLTGFGGMGFYAGAMRNMMQWHMFYGPSFTGVLGGMIETFVIGFVFAYAVAWFYNKLNKG' A
#
# COMPACT_ATOMS: atom_id res chain seq x y z
N MET A 1 -7.23 1.95 0.92
CA MET A 1 -7.72 0.56 1.06
C MET A 1 -9.15 0.55 1.55
N LEU A 2 -9.44 0.90 2.81
CA LEU A 2 -10.80 0.90 3.39
C LEU A 2 -11.90 1.54 2.52
N LEU A 3 -11.72 2.79 2.08
CA LEU A 3 -12.72 3.48 1.24
C LEU A 3 -12.90 2.77 -0.12
N LEU A 4 -11.81 2.38 -0.76
CA LEU A 4 -11.81 1.67 -2.04
C LEU A 4 -12.46 0.29 -1.93
N THR A 5 -12.31 -0.41 -0.80
CA THR A 5 -13.00 -1.68 -0.54
C THR A 5 -14.50 -1.47 -0.33
N GLY A 6 -14.89 -0.47 0.47
CA GLY A 6 -16.30 -0.17 0.75
C GLY A 6 -17.07 0.30 -0.47
N PHE A 7 -16.56 1.31 -1.18
CA PHE A 7 -17.19 1.83 -2.40
C PHE A 7 -17.04 0.86 -3.59
N GLY A 8 -15.90 0.17 -3.69
CA GLY A 8 -15.64 -0.88 -4.69
C GLY A 8 -16.64 -2.03 -4.62
N GLY A 9 -16.99 -2.47 -3.41
CA GLY A 9 -18.02 -3.50 -3.19
C GLY A 9 -19.43 -3.07 -3.62
N MET A 10 -19.71 -1.77 -3.69
CA MET A 10 -20.99 -1.21 -4.17
C MET A 10 -20.99 -0.92 -5.68
N GLY A 11 -19.93 -1.32 -6.41
CA GLY A 11 -19.78 -1.10 -7.85
C GLY A 11 -19.15 0.24 -8.24
N PHE A 12 -18.93 1.15 -7.27
CA PHE A 12 -18.22 2.41 -7.52
C PHE A 12 -16.72 2.18 -7.51
N TYR A 13 -15.99 2.72 -8.49
CA TYR A 13 -14.53 2.59 -8.56
C TYR A 13 -14.02 1.14 -8.59
N ALA A 14 -14.80 0.20 -9.14
CA ALA A 14 -14.42 -1.22 -9.26
C ALA A 14 -13.06 -1.42 -9.96
N GLY A 15 -12.74 -0.57 -10.95
CA GLY A 15 -11.42 -0.56 -11.59
C GLY A 15 -10.28 -0.21 -10.64
N ALA A 16 -10.46 0.79 -9.77
CA ALA A 16 -9.46 1.16 -8.78
C ALA A 16 -9.30 0.10 -7.68
N MET A 17 -10.39 -0.58 -7.31
CA MET A 17 -10.33 -1.76 -6.42
C MET A 17 -9.55 -2.91 -7.06
N ARG A 18 -9.75 -3.16 -8.37
CA ARG A 18 -9.00 -4.17 -9.12
C ARG A 18 -7.52 -3.85 -9.19
N ASN A 19 -7.17 -2.58 -9.41
CA ASN A 19 -5.79 -2.12 -9.38
C ASN A 19 -5.16 -2.30 -7.98
N MET A 20 -5.91 -2.05 -6.90
CA MET A 20 -5.41 -2.33 -5.54
C MET A 20 -5.11 -3.81 -5.30
N MET A 21 -5.95 -4.73 -5.83
CA MET A 21 -5.66 -6.17 -5.76
C MET A 21 -4.43 -6.58 -6.57
N GLN A 22 -4.09 -5.83 -7.61
CA GLN A 22 -2.88 -6.08 -8.39
C GLN A 22 -1.62 -5.48 -7.72
N TRP A 23 -1.75 -4.32 -7.08
CA TRP A 23 -0.60 -3.56 -6.56
C TRP A 23 -0.17 -3.98 -5.15
N HIS A 24 -1.07 -4.62 -4.39
CA HIS A 24 -0.80 -5.04 -3.03
C HIS A 24 -0.94 -6.55 -2.92
N MET A 25 0.17 -7.21 -2.64
CA MET A 25 0.26 -8.68 -2.67
C MET A 25 -0.65 -9.33 -1.62
N PHE A 26 -0.87 -8.65 -0.50
CA PHE A 26 -1.71 -9.13 0.60
C PHE A 26 -3.09 -8.46 0.68
N TYR A 27 -3.44 -7.60 -0.29
CA TYR A 27 -4.75 -6.94 -0.30
C TYR A 27 -5.83 -7.82 -0.92
N GLY A 28 -7.00 -7.81 -0.29
CA GLY A 28 -8.23 -8.39 -0.83
C GLY A 28 -9.46 -7.75 -0.21
N PRO A 29 -10.65 -7.93 -0.81
CA PRO A 29 -11.91 -7.35 -0.31
C PRO A 29 -12.48 -8.06 0.93
N SER A 30 -11.62 -8.68 1.73
CA SER A 30 -11.94 -9.21 3.05
C SER A 30 -11.33 -8.32 4.13
N PHE A 31 -11.88 -8.35 5.35
CA PHE A 31 -11.33 -7.59 6.46
C PHE A 31 -9.84 -7.87 6.70
N THR A 32 -9.44 -9.14 6.65
CA THR A 32 -8.04 -9.56 6.81
C THR A 32 -7.15 -9.11 5.65
N GLY A 33 -7.66 -9.12 4.42
CA GLY A 33 -6.93 -8.62 3.25
C GLY A 33 -6.72 -7.11 3.29
N VAL A 34 -7.72 -6.34 3.71
CA VAL A 34 -7.58 -4.88 3.89
C VAL A 34 -6.52 -4.56 4.94
N LEU A 35 -6.57 -5.25 6.10
CA LEU A 35 -5.55 -5.09 7.14
C LEU A 35 -4.15 -5.51 6.66
N GLY A 36 -4.05 -6.64 5.96
CA GLY A 36 -2.80 -7.12 5.37
C GLY A 36 -2.18 -6.10 4.42
N GLY A 37 -2.96 -5.56 3.48
CA GLY A 37 -2.49 -4.52 2.57
C GLY A 37 -2.07 -3.23 3.30
N MET A 38 -2.77 -2.84 4.37
CA MET A 38 -2.41 -1.65 5.16
C MET A 38 -1.05 -1.82 5.84
N ILE A 39 -0.82 -2.98 6.45
CA ILE A 39 0.46 -3.31 7.09
C ILE A 39 1.57 -3.39 6.03
N GLU A 40 1.32 -4.06 4.90
CA GLU A 40 2.25 -4.15 3.78
C GLU A 40 2.72 -2.76 3.33
N THR A 41 1.77 -1.86 3.06
CA THR A 41 2.06 -0.51 2.59
C THR A 41 2.84 0.29 3.64
N PHE A 42 2.50 0.14 4.91
CA PHE A 42 3.20 0.81 6.01
C PHE A 42 4.65 0.35 6.12
N VAL A 43 4.89 -0.97 6.09
CA VAL A 43 6.24 -1.53 6.19
C VAL A 43 7.08 -1.18 4.96
N ILE A 44 6.55 -1.35 3.75
CA ILE A 44 7.27 -1.02 2.52
C ILE A 44 7.57 0.48 2.46
N GLY A 45 6.60 1.33 2.81
CA GLY A 45 6.78 2.77 2.86
C GLY A 45 7.86 3.19 3.85
N PHE A 46 7.88 2.58 5.04
CA PHE A 46 8.92 2.84 6.04
C PHE A 46 10.31 2.42 5.55
N VAL A 47 10.44 1.20 5.01
CA VAL A 47 11.71 0.68 4.49
C VAL A 47 12.23 1.58 3.36
N PHE A 48 11.36 1.97 2.44
CA PHE A 48 11.72 2.86 1.33
C PHE A 48 12.15 4.24 1.83
N ALA A 49 11.38 4.87 2.72
CA ALA A 49 11.73 6.16 3.31
C ALA A 49 13.06 6.11 4.07
N TYR A 50 13.29 5.06 4.85
CA TYR A 50 14.56 4.85 5.55
C TYR A 50 15.72 4.67 4.56
N ALA A 51 15.55 3.85 3.52
CA ALA A 51 16.57 3.64 2.50
C ALA A 51 16.92 4.96 1.77
N VAL A 52 15.92 5.76 1.41
CA VAL A 52 16.11 7.08 0.79
C VAL A 52 16.84 8.03 1.74
N ALA A 53 16.43 8.11 3.01
CA ALA A 53 17.09 8.95 4.01
C ALA A 53 18.55 8.52 4.25
N TRP A 54 18.80 7.22 4.35
CA TRP A 54 20.15 6.66 4.48
C TRP A 54 21.00 6.99 3.26
N PHE A 55 20.49 6.79 2.04
CA PHE A 55 21.19 7.08 0.79
C PHE A 55 21.50 8.58 0.67
N TYR A 56 20.52 9.45 0.97
CA TYR A 56 20.69 10.89 1.00
C TYR A 56 21.77 11.34 1.99
N ASN A 57 21.79 10.77 3.20
CA ASN A 57 22.81 11.06 4.20
C ASN A 57 24.20 10.56 3.77
N LYS A 58 24.27 9.42 3.08
CA LYS A 58 25.52 8.86 2.54
C LYS A 58 26.09 9.78 1.45
N LEU A 59 25.25 10.34 0.59
CA LEU A 59 25.67 11.26 -0.48
C LEU A 59 26.12 12.62 0.05
N ASN A 60 25.46 13.17 1.07
CA ASN A 60 25.82 14.48 1.62
C ASN A 60 26.97 14.46 2.64
N LYS A 61 27.37 13.27 3.12
CA LYS A 61 28.55 13.09 3.98
C LYS A 61 29.77 12.56 3.21
N GLY A 62 29.73 12.60 1.88
CA GLY A 62 30.81 12.20 0.98
C GLY A 62 31.61 13.39 0.47
#